data_AF-A0A2T3XMR4-F1
#
_entry.id   AF-A0A2T3XMR4-F1
#
_cell.length_a   1.000
_cell.length_b   1.000
_cell.length_c   1.000
_cell.angle_alpha   90.00
_cell.angle_beta   90.00
_cell.angle_gamma   90.00
#
_symmetry.space_group_name_H-M   'P 1'
#
loop_
_entity.id
_entity.type
_entity.pdbx_description
1 polymer ?
#
loop_
_entity_poly.entity_id
_entity_poly.type
_entity_poly.pdbx_seq_one_letter_code
_entity_poly.pdbx_strand_id
1 'polypeptide(L)'
;MSARNAAVSRHRHSGLGPRHGHAKALKRQGGAVVVLVALMLATLLAFAALAIDIAHLFVVRNELQNAADAAALAGVGCVYQRSECGNLTAQAPDWNTSFQEATSAISLNKSDGVTLTTATVDYGYWNLTGTPSGLQPLPYTPGTGDLPAVRVTVNRASGKNSGPVSLLFGNFVGMSSAPVSAEAVAVVSSPGYVGPGGLFPVAINQCMYRAMLGFWNSSTNRPALAASASPLNMDGDQTLQQTPGTPYKFQINSTYHDSSGTGCNTGQWTSLDSGGQVGASTIRDYVNKTESSPAVSIGSQIFIENGTVSSNLQAVDSCSALDGNQSCAYELFPVINEQPINPGASTAVVAFACLKIDSANWQGSSKYIVVELASNPDMCQGMGSSGIGPAYGALTPPRLVQ
;
A
#
# COMPACT_ATOMS: atom_id res chain seq x y z
N MET A 1 28.46 56.37 -84.00
CA MET A 1 27.84 57.72 -84.07
C MET A 1 28.39 58.51 -82.89
N SER A 2 29.50 59.24 -83.02
CA SER A 2 29.65 60.55 -83.68
C SER A 2 28.83 61.67 -83.01
N ALA A 3 29.51 62.52 -82.25
CA ALA A 3 29.34 63.99 -82.11
C ALA A 3 29.90 64.42 -80.73
N ARG A 4 31.16 64.83 -80.56
CA ARG A 4 31.85 66.10 -80.93
C ARG A 4 31.30 67.39 -80.29
N ASN A 5 32.25 68.04 -79.59
CA ASN A 5 32.47 69.50 -79.45
C ASN A 5 31.52 70.25 -78.51
N ALA A 6 31.89 71.29 -77.77
CA ALA A 6 33.03 72.24 -77.83
C ALA A 6 33.26 72.77 -76.39
N ALA A 7 34.50 72.87 -75.89
CA ALA A 7 35.43 74.02 -75.97
C ALA A 7 35.15 75.17 -74.98
N VAL A 8 36.25 75.87 -74.63
CA VAL A 8 36.39 77.16 -73.91
C VAL A 8 36.41 77.05 -72.37
N SER A 9 37.18 77.79 -71.57
CA SER A 9 38.52 78.39 -71.59
C SER A 9 38.62 79.13 -70.24
N ARG A 10 39.67 78.83 -69.47
CA ARG A 10 40.32 79.57 -68.36
C ARG A 10 39.60 80.77 -67.71
N HIS A 11 39.57 80.79 -66.37
CA HIS A 11 40.14 81.88 -65.57
C HIS A 11 40.41 81.46 -64.10
N ARG A 12 41.56 81.89 -63.57
CA ARG A 12 41.96 81.84 -62.15
C ARG A 12 41.22 82.92 -61.34
N HIS A 13 40.84 82.62 -60.11
CA HIS A 13 40.86 83.50 -58.92
C HIS A 13 40.72 82.60 -57.65
N SER A 14 41.70 82.55 -56.75
CA SER A 14 41.86 83.40 -55.54
C SER A 14 40.96 83.00 -54.37
N GLY A 15 41.52 82.23 -53.42
CA GLY A 15 41.29 82.32 -51.96
C GLY A 15 39.99 81.75 -51.36
N LEU A 16 40.12 80.82 -50.40
CA LEU A 16 39.57 80.92 -49.03
C LEU A 16 40.04 79.73 -48.17
N GLY A 17 40.35 79.99 -46.90
CA GLY A 17 41.06 79.10 -45.97
C GLY A 17 40.30 77.86 -45.45
N PRO A 18 40.95 77.09 -44.54
CA PRO A 18 40.50 75.75 -44.15
C PRO A 18 39.32 75.81 -43.18
N ARG A 19 38.16 75.29 -43.59
CA ARG A 19 37.03 75.04 -42.68
C ARG A 19 37.26 73.71 -41.95
N HIS A 20 37.69 73.83 -40.70
CA HIS A 20 37.64 72.75 -39.72
C HIS A 20 36.18 72.34 -39.50
N GLY A 21 35.77 71.24 -40.12
CA GLY A 21 34.56 70.54 -39.73
C GLY A 21 34.79 69.91 -38.37
N HIS A 22 34.24 70.52 -37.31
CA HIS A 22 34.10 69.87 -36.02
C HIS A 22 33.21 68.64 -36.19
N ALA A 23 33.82 67.47 -36.31
CA ALA A 23 33.17 66.21 -36.00
C ALA A 23 32.72 66.30 -34.54
N LYS A 24 31.43 66.59 -34.31
CA LYS A 24 30.80 66.45 -33.01
C LYS A 24 30.99 64.99 -32.61
N ALA A 25 31.86 64.78 -31.62
CA ALA A 25 32.06 63.51 -30.97
C ALA A 25 30.74 63.02 -30.38
N LEU A 26 30.07 62.09 -31.08
CA LEU A 26 29.15 61.14 -30.46
C LEU A 26 29.97 60.14 -29.64
N LYS A 27 30.56 60.62 -28.54
CA LYS A 27 31.26 59.78 -27.54
C LYS A 27 30.74 60.18 -26.19
N ARG A 28 29.87 59.34 -25.59
CA ARG A 28 29.77 59.05 -24.13
C ARG A 28 28.42 58.45 -23.67
N GLN A 29 27.87 57.44 -24.35
CA GLN A 29 26.80 56.61 -23.74
C GLN A 29 27.00 55.09 -23.86
N GLY A 30 27.93 54.60 -24.69
CA GLY A 30 28.21 53.15 -24.81
C GLY A 30 28.89 52.52 -23.58
N GLY A 31 29.62 53.30 -22.77
CA GLY A 31 30.37 52.76 -21.62
C GLY A 31 29.47 52.30 -20.46
N ALA A 32 28.45 53.09 -20.11
CA ALA A 32 27.55 52.77 -19.00
C ALA A 32 26.63 51.58 -19.33
N VAL A 33 26.18 51.47 -20.58
CA VAL A 33 25.36 50.34 -21.05
C VAL A 33 26.15 49.04 -21.01
N VAL A 34 27.42 49.04 -21.41
CA VAL A 34 28.27 47.85 -21.35
C VAL A 34 28.47 47.37 -19.91
N VAL A 35 28.70 48.29 -18.96
CA VAL A 35 28.83 47.95 -17.53
C VAL A 35 27.53 47.37 -16.98
N LEU A 36 26.39 47.99 -17.28
CA LEU A 36 25.08 47.49 -16.85
C LEU A 36 24.78 46.10 -17.43
N VAL A 37 25.01 45.89 -18.72
CA VAL A 37 24.80 44.60 -19.38
C VAL A 37 25.73 43.54 -18.79
N ALA A 38 27.00 43.86 -18.54
CA ALA A 38 27.94 42.92 -17.93
C ALA A 38 27.49 42.50 -16.52
N LEU A 39 27.03 43.45 -15.70
CA LEU A 39 26.51 43.17 -14.36
C LEU A 39 25.24 42.33 -14.41
N MET A 40 24.25 42.72 -15.24
CA MET A 40 23.00 41.98 -15.38
C MET A 40 23.22 40.56 -15.91
N LEU A 41 24.12 40.39 -16.88
CA LEU A 41 24.47 39.07 -17.40
C LEU A 41 25.12 38.21 -16.31
N ALA A 42 26.07 38.75 -15.55
CA ALA A 42 26.68 38.05 -14.42
C ALA A 42 25.63 37.63 -13.37
N THR A 43 24.69 38.52 -13.05
CA THR A 43 23.58 38.21 -12.14
C THR A 43 22.66 37.12 -12.68
N LEU A 44 22.29 37.17 -13.95
CA LEU A 44 21.46 36.13 -14.59
C LEU A 44 22.16 34.78 -14.62
N LEU A 45 23.46 34.75 -14.92
CA LEU A 45 24.27 33.52 -14.89
C LEU A 45 24.37 32.95 -13.47
N ALA A 46 24.53 33.80 -12.45
CA ALA A 46 24.55 33.37 -11.06
C ALA A 46 23.21 32.74 -10.63
N PHE A 47 22.08 33.33 -11.05
CA PHE A 47 20.77 32.73 -10.80
C PHE A 47 20.55 31.44 -11.57
N ALA A 48 21.01 31.34 -12.82
CA ALA A 48 20.93 30.10 -13.61
C ALA A 48 21.74 28.97 -12.96
N ALA A 49 22.97 29.28 -12.52
CA ALA A 49 23.84 28.38 -11.77
C ALA A 49 23.16 27.85 -10.49
N LEU A 50 22.60 28.74 -9.67
CA LEU A 50 21.86 28.38 -8.46
C LEU A 50 20.64 27.52 -8.77
N ALA A 51 19.89 27.86 -9.83
CA ALA A 51 18.71 27.09 -10.24
C ALA A 51 19.08 25.65 -10.63
N ILE A 52 20.21 25.45 -11.32
CA ILE A 52 20.72 24.13 -11.69
C ILE A 52 21.08 23.31 -10.44
N ASP A 53 21.81 23.91 -9.49
CA ASP A 53 22.19 23.23 -8.25
C ASP A 53 20.98 22.83 -7.41
N ILE A 54 19.99 23.72 -7.28
CA ILE A 54 18.74 23.43 -6.57
C ILE A 54 17.97 22.31 -7.28
N ALA A 55 17.84 22.38 -8.61
CA ALA A 55 17.16 21.34 -9.38
C ALA A 55 17.83 19.98 -9.20
N HIS A 56 19.17 19.94 -9.20
CA HIS A 56 19.93 18.72 -8.95
C HIS A 56 19.67 18.15 -7.55
N LEU A 57 19.67 18.99 -6.50
CA LEU A 57 19.34 18.54 -5.14
C LEU A 57 17.92 17.97 -5.02
N PHE A 58 16.95 18.54 -5.72
CA PHE A 58 15.59 18.01 -5.75
C PHE A 58 15.50 16.65 -6.46
N VAL A 59 16.22 16.47 -7.57
CA VAL A 59 16.32 15.17 -8.25
C VAL A 59 16.90 14.13 -7.30
N VAL A 60 18.03 14.43 -6.66
CA VAL A 60 18.65 13.52 -5.69
C VAL A 60 17.71 13.22 -4.52
N ARG A 61 17.03 14.24 -3.96
CA ARG A 61 16.06 14.01 -2.88
C ARG A 61 14.95 13.05 -3.29
N ASN A 62 14.42 13.17 -4.51
CA ASN A 62 13.39 12.26 -5.02
C ASN A 62 13.92 10.84 -5.22
N GLU A 63 15.16 10.68 -5.67
CA GLU A 63 15.82 9.37 -5.74
C GLU A 63 15.95 8.73 -4.35
N LEU A 64 16.35 9.52 -3.34
CA LEU A 64 16.42 9.04 -1.96
C LEU A 64 15.04 8.71 -1.39
N GLN A 65 14.01 9.47 -1.75
CA GLN A 65 12.63 9.19 -1.33
C GLN A 65 12.14 7.87 -1.92
N ASN A 66 12.33 7.65 -3.23
CA ASN A 66 11.98 6.37 -3.86
C ASN A 66 12.70 5.19 -3.19
N ALA A 67 13.97 5.37 -2.81
CA ALA A 67 14.72 4.36 -2.08
C ALA A 67 14.18 4.10 -0.67
N ALA A 68 13.83 5.17 0.07
CA ALA A 68 13.23 5.07 1.39
C ALA A 68 11.87 4.38 1.34
N ASP A 69 11.01 4.79 0.40
CA ASP A 69 9.66 4.25 0.19
C ASP A 69 9.72 2.76 -0.15
N ALA A 70 10.55 2.39 -1.14
CA ALA A 70 10.72 1.00 -1.56
C ALA A 70 11.23 0.12 -0.41
N ALA A 71 12.21 0.61 0.35
CA ALA A 71 12.76 -0.13 1.49
C ALA A 71 11.78 -0.24 2.66
N ALA A 72 11.01 0.80 2.97
CA ALA A 72 10.00 0.75 4.01
C ALA A 72 8.88 -0.25 3.65
N LEU A 73 8.39 -0.21 2.41
CA LEU A 73 7.37 -1.13 1.90
C LEU A 73 7.86 -2.58 1.89
N ALA A 74 9.09 -2.83 1.43
CA ALA A 74 9.71 -4.15 1.45
C ALA A 74 9.86 -4.69 2.87
N GLY A 75 10.39 -3.88 3.79
CA GLY A 75 10.55 -4.27 5.18
C GLY A 75 9.23 -4.61 5.86
N VAL A 76 8.25 -3.71 5.82
CA VAL A 76 6.97 -3.95 6.50
C VAL A 76 6.16 -5.07 5.85
N GLY A 77 6.37 -5.36 4.56
CA GLY A 77 5.78 -6.51 3.87
C GLY A 77 6.15 -7.86 4.50
N CYS A 78 7.28 -7.90 5.21
CA CYS A 78 7.84 -9.08 5.86
C CYS A 78 7.66 -9.08 7.40
N VAL A 79 6.78 -8.22 7.93
CA VAL A 79 6.48 -8.17 9.37
C VAL A 79 5.57 -9.30 9.84
N TYR A 80 4.92 -9.98 8.89
CA TYR A 80 4.22 -11.24 9.12
C TYR A 80 4.88 -12.34 8.28
N GLN A 81 4.59 -13.60 8.62
CA GLN A 81 5.09 -14.77 7.89
C GLN A 81 4.78 -14.64 6.38
N ARG A 82 5.78 -14.74 5.52
CA ARG A 82 5.58 -14.62 4.08
C ARG A 82 6.59 -15.51 3.38
N SER A 83 6.16 -16.32 2.42
CA SER A 83 7.06 -17.21 1.68
C SER A 83 8.15 -16.43 0.96
N GLU A 84 7.79 -15.28 0.39
CA GLU A 84 8.70 -14.34 -0.28
C GLU A 84 9.84 -13.84 0.64
N CYS A 85 9.58 -13.72 1.94
CA CYS A 85 10.56 -13.26 2.93
C CYS A 85 11.34 -14.41 3.59
N GLY A 86 11.11 -15.66 3.17
CA GLY A 86 11.85 -16.83 3.66
C GLY A 86 11.57 -17.25 5.11
N ASN A 87 10.59 -16.63 5.80
CA ASN A 87 10.21 -17.00 7.17
C ASN A 87 8.72 -17.31 7.30
N LEU A 88 8.39 -18.61 7.29
CA LEU A 88 7.01 -19.11 7.47
C LEU A 88 6.66 -19.41 8.93
N THR A 89 7.61 -19.28 9.86
CA THR A 89 7.44 -19.66 11.28
C THR A 89 7.48 -18.47 12.24
N ALA A 90 7.68 -17.26 11.70
CA ALA A 90 7.74 -16.00 12.42
C ALA A 90 6.68 -15.89 13.50
N GLN A 91 7.00 -15.43 14.71
CA GLN A 91 5.99 -14.96 15.65
C GLN A 91 5.73 -13.48 15.34
N ALA A 92 4.55 -13.17 14.82
CA ALA A 92 4.24 -11.82 14.38
C ALA A 92 4.10 -10.85 15.57
N PRO A 93 4.65 -9.62 15.47
CA PRO A 93 5.47 -9.09 14.37
C PRO A 93 6.92 -9.66 14.24
N ASP A 94 7.38 -9.94 13.02
CA ASP A 94 8.76 -10.36 12.70
C ASP A 94 9.68 -9.17 12.39
N TRP A 95 10.18 -8.54 13.44
CA TRP A 95 11.04 -7.36 13.31
C TRP A 95 12.40 -7.67 12.68
N ASN A 96 12.93 -8.87 12.88
CA ASN A 96 14.25 -9.23 12.37
C ASN A 96 14.22 -9.36 10.84
N THR A 97 13.28 -10.14 10.31
CA THR A 97 13.15 -10.28 8.85
C THR A 97 12.74 -8.94 8.23
N SER A 98 11.85 -8.17 8.87
CA SER A 98 11.49 -6.83 8.38
C SER A 98 12.70 -5.89 8.25
N PHE A 99 13.60 -5.89 9.24
CA PHE A 99 14.81 -5.07 9.23
C PHE A 99 15.79 -5.51 8.11
N GLN A 100 15.97 -6.82 7.95
CA GLN A 100 16.86 -7.37 6.92
C GLN A 100 16.36 -7.06 5.50
N GLU A 101 15.07 -7.18 5.27
CA GLU A 101 14.44 -6.91 3.97
C GLU A 101 14.47 -5.42 3.63
N ALA A 102 14.15 -4.55 4.58
CA ALA A 102 14.31 -3.09 4.40
C ALA A 102 15.76 -2.71 4.06
N THR A 103 16.73 -3.29 4.76
CA THR A 103 18.15 -3.01 4.53
C THR A 103 18.61 -3.50 3.15
N SER A 104 18.16 -4.69 2.74
CA SER A 104 18.53 -5.29 1.44
C SER A 104 17.97 -4.50 0.26
N ALA A 105 16.74 -3.99 0.41
CA ALA A 105 16.06 -3.17 -0.60
C ALA A 105 16.76 -1.84 -0.92
N ILE A 106 17.61 -1.31 -0.02
CA ILE A 106 18.40 -0.10 -0.28
C ILE A 106 19.31 -0.26 -1.50
N SER A 107 19.92 -1.44 -1.65
CA SER A 107 20.87 -1.73 -2.73
C SER A 107 20.23 -1.84 -4.12
N LEU A 108 18.89 -1.93 -4.18
CA LEU A 108 18.12 -1.93 -5.42
C LEU A 108 17.94 -0.53 -6.00
N ASN A 109 18.31 0.50 -5.24
CA ASN A 109 18.11 1.90 -5.60
C ASN A 109 19.44 2.62 -5.81
N LYS A 110 19.38 3.70 -6.58
CA LYS A 110 20.52 4.55 -6.90
C LYS A 110 20.17 6.00 -6.61
N SER A 111 21.20 6.79 -6.31
CA SER A 111 21.12 8.24 -6.42
C SER A 111 22.31 8.77 -7.18
N ASP A 112 22.06 9.67 -8.14
CA ASP A 112 23.10 10.30 -8.97
C ASP A 112 23.99 9.23 -9.66
N GLY A 113 23.34 8.17 -10.15
CA GLY A 113 23.99 7.03 -10.78
C GLY A 113 24.73 6.07 -9.83
N VAL A 114 24.82 6.37 -8.54
CA VAL A 114 25.53 5.54 -7.55
C VAL A 114 24.55 4.68 -6.77
N THR A 115 24.84 3.37 -6.67
CA THR A 115 24.06 2.45 -5.84
C THR A 115 24.15 2.83 -4.36
N LEU A 116 22.99 2.93 -3.71
CA LEU A 116 22.89 3.19 -2.28
C LEU A 116 23.29 1.93 -1.50
N THR A 117 23.97 2.10 -0.38
CA THR A 117 24.50 0.98 0.42
C THR A 117 24.13 1.06 1.90
N THR A 118 23.67 2.23 2.34
CA THR A 118 23.37 2.46 3.77
C THR A 118 22.08 3.24 3.94
N ALA A 119 21.31 2.85 4.93
CA ALA A 119 20.17 3.60 5.46
C ALA A 119 20.08 3.37 6.97
N THR A 120 19.32 4.22 7.65
CA THR A 120 18.85 3.93 9.01
C THR A 120 17.49 3.28 8.89
N VAL A 121 17.33 2.10 9.49
CA VAL A 121 16.05 1.37 9.53
C VAL A 121 15.62 1.26 10.98
N ASP A 122 14.48 1.87 11.30
CA ASP A 122 13.79 1.71 12.58
C ASP A 122 12.50 0.92 12.36
N TYR A 123 12.05 0.24 13.40
CA TYR A 123 10.79 -0.50 13.38
C TYR A 123 10.09 -0.40 14.74
N GLY A 124 8.79 -0.62 14.73
CA GLY A 124 7.95 -0.51 15.90
C GLY A 124 6.50 -0.31 15.53
N TYR A 125 5.76 0.44 16.33
CA TYR A 125 4.35 0.69 16.08
C TYR A 125 4.10 2.13 15.67
N TRP A 126 3.22 2.33 14.70
CA TRP A 126 2.77 3.64 14.24
C TRP A 126 1.27 3.78 14.46
N ASN A 127 0.87 4.84 15.17
CA ASN A 127 -0.54 5.14 15.38
C ASN A 127 -1.07 6.07 14.28
N LEU A 128 -2.03 5.61 13.49
CA LEU A 128 -2.65 6.42 12.42
C LEU A 128 -3.52 7.58 12.93
N THR A 129 -3.92 7.57 14.20
CA THR A 129 -4.64 8.68 14.83
C THR A 129 -3.69 9.72 15.45
N GLY A 130 -2.37 9.48 15.39
CA GLY A 130 -1.34 10.42 15.86
C GLY A 130 -1.18 10.49 17.37
N THR A 131 -1.75 9.54 18.12
CA THR A 131 -1.62 9.50 19.59
C THR A 131 -1.10 8.13 20.06
N PRO A 132 0.19 7.99 20.43
CA PRO A 132 1.27 8.98 20.32
C PRO A 132 1.68 9.26 18.86
N SER A 133 2.21 10.45 18.60
CA SER A 133 2.66 10.86 17.26
C SER A 133 4.01 10.23 16.93
N GLY A 134 4.11 9.56 15.79
CA GLY A 134 5.35 8.97 15.29
C GLY A 134 5.58 7.52 15.72
N LEU A 135 6.69 6.96 15.24
CA LEU A 135 7.06 5.57 15.47
C LEU A 135 7.42 5.31 16.95
N GLN A 136 6.73 4.36 17.56
CA GLN A 136 6.97 3.90 18.93
C GLN A 136 7.94 2.71 18.90
N PRO A 137 9.15 2.84 19.49
CA PRO A 137 10.14 1.78 19.52
C PRO A 137 9.76 0.68 20.51
N LEU A 138 10.35 -0.51 20.35
CA LEU A 138 10.16 -1.64 21.26
C LEU A 138 11.02 -1.50 22.54
N PRO A 139 10.59 -2.07 23.69
CA PRO A 139 9.33 -2.78 23.90
C PRO A 139 8.13 -1.81 23.99
N TYR A 140 7.04 -2.17 23.32
CA TYR A 140 5.79 -1.40 23.31
C TYR A 140 4.61 -2.37 23.25
N THR A 141 3.57 -2.11 24.05
CA THR A 141 2.32 -2.87 24.00
C THR A 141 1.33 -2.10 23.13
N PRO A 142 1.00 -2.58 21.91
CA PRO A 142 0.13 -1.86 21.00
C PRO A 142 -1.29 -1.74 21.54
N GLY A 143 -1.83 -0.53 21.45
CA GLY A 143 -3.23 -0.21 21.65
C GLY A 143 -4.03 -0.25 20.35
N THR A 144 -5.22 0.35 20.39
CA THR A 144 -6.09 0.43 19.21
C THR A 144 -5.52 1.40 18.19
N GLY A 145 -5.35 0.94 16.95
CA GLY A 145 -4.84 1.77 15.85
C GLY A 145 -3.31 1.83 15.75
N ASP A 146 -2.60 1.15 16.65
CA ASP A 146 -1.14 0.96 16.56
C ASP A 146 -0.84 -0.16 15.56
N LEU A 147 -0.23 0.21 14.44
CA LEU A 147 0.10 -0.69 13.35
C LEU A 147 1.59 -1.02 13.35
N PRO A 148 1.99 -2.27 13.07
CA PRO A 148 3.38 -2.57 12.80
C PRO A 148 3.91 -1.69 11.66
N ALA A 149 5.07 -1.09 11.88
CA ALA A 149 5.62 -0.07 11.02
C ALA A 149 7.13 -0.21 10.88
N VAL A 150 7.62 0.11 9.69
CA VAL A 150 9.04 0.23 9.36
C VAL A 150 9.29 1.64 8.86
N ARG A 151 10.26 2.33 9.48
CA ARG A 151 10.75 3.63 9.05
C ARG A 151 12.13 3.48 8.45
N VAL A 152 12.34 4.07 7.29
CA VAL A 152 13.64 4.07 6.60
C VAL A 152 14.05 5.49 6.31
N THR A 153 15.25 5.85 6.75
CA THR A 153 15.88 7.15 6.46
C THR A 153 17.14 6.95 5.64
N VAL A 154 17.15 7.48 4.42
CA VAL A 154 18.28 7.39 3.49
C VAL A 154 19.02 8.73 3.45
N ASN A 155 20.34 8.70 3.55
CA ASN A 155 21.17 9.90 3.66
C ASN A 155 22.33 9.88 2.65
N ARG A 156 22.51 10.96 1.89
CA ARG A 156 23.77 11.30 1.23
C ARG A 156 24.48 12.36 2.06
N ALA A 157 25.51 11.94 2.78
CA ALA A 157 26.25 12.75 3.73
C ALA A 157 27.68 12.22 3.87
N SER A 158 28.54 12.92 4.61
CA SER A 158 29.91 12.44 4.85
C SER A 158 29.91 11.01 5.41
N GLY A 159 30.61 10.10 4.73
CA GLY A 159 30.67 8.68 5.10
C GLY A 159 29.41 7.84 4.78
N LYS A 160 28.43 8.39 4.06
CA LYS A 160 27.18 7.70 3.68
C LYS A 160 26.92 7.85 2.18
N ASN A 161 26.58 6.74 1.51
CA ASN A 161 26.11 6.72 0.11
C ASN A 161 26.93 7.64 -0.85
N SER A 162 28.25 7.46 -0.82
CA SER A 162 29.23 8.22 -1.62
C SER A 162 29.31 9.72 -1.35
N GLY A 163 28.98 10.15 -0.14
CA GLY A 163 29.21 11.52 0.32
C GLY A 163 28.03 12.46 0.07
N PRO A 164 28.16 13.74 0.51
CA PRO A 164 27.18 14.77 0.18
C PRO A 164 27.10 15.02 -1.32
N VAL A 165 25.96 15.52 -1.79
CA VAL A 165 25.71 15.79 -3.22
C VAL A 165 26.56 16.97 -3.66
N SER A 166 27.32 16.80 -4.74
CA SER A 166 28.15 17.88 -5.28
C SER A 166 27.28 18.97 -5.90
N LEU A 167 27.61 20.22 -5.59
CA LEU A 167 27.03 21.39 -6.25
C LEU A 167 27.93 21.78 -7.42
N LEU A 168 27.36 21.88 -8.61
CA LEU A 168 28.07 22.22 -9.84
C LEU A 168 28.58 23.66 -9.80
N PHE A 169 27.79 24.57 -9.20
CA PHE A 169 28.12 25.99 -9.12
C PHE A 169 28.22 26.52 -7.67
N GLY A 170 27.94 25.69 -6.67
CA GLY A 170 28.01 26.11 -5.26
C GLY A 170 29.39 26.59 -4.81
N ASN A 171 30.47 26.22 -5.52
CA ASN A 171 31.82 26.75 -5.28
C ASN A 171 31.90 28.28 -5.38
N PHE A 172 31.04 28.92 -6.21
CA PHE A 172 30.98 30.39 -6.32
C PHE A 172 30.51 31.08 -5.02
N VAL A 173 29.83 30.33 -4.14
CA VAL A 173 29.34 30.81 -2.84
C VAL A 173 29.99 30.06 -1.65
N GLY A 174 31.07 29.32 -1.90
CA GLY A 174 31.82 28.60 -0.86
C GLY A 174 31.19 27.28 -0.38
N MET A 175 30.21 26.73 -1.11
CA MET A 175 29.56 25.47 -0.79
C MET A 175 29.79 24.46 -1.93
N SER A 176 30.72 23.53 -1.80
CA SER A 176 31.01 22.56 -2.86
C SER A 176 30.05 21.36 -2.90
N SER A 177 29.30 21.15 -1.81
CA SER A 177 28.37 20.04 -1.66
C SER A 177 27.32 20.33 -0.58
N ALA A 178 26.21 19.58 -0.61
CA ALA A 178 25.17 19.65 0.40
C ALA A 178 24.70 18.24 0.81
N PRO A 179 24.46 17.98 2.10
CA PRO A 179 23.83 16.73 2.53
C PRO A 179 22.35 16.71 2.11
N VAL A 180 21.85 15.54 1.73
CA VAL A 180 20.44 15.33 1.38
C VAL A 180 19.93 14.09 2.08
N SER A 181 18.72 14.17 2.63
CA SER A 181 18.04 13.06 3.29
C SER A 181 16.59 12.95 2.84
N ALA A 182 16.08 11.73 2.90
CA ALA A 182 14.68 11.39 2.70
C ALA A 182 14.27 10.30 3.69
N GLU A 183 13.00 10.29 4.07
CA GLU A 183 12.45 9.38 5.06
C GLU A 183 11.09 8.86 4.59
N ALA A 184 10.83 7.59 4.87
CA ALA A 184 9.56 6.94 4.60
C ALA A 184 9.16 6.07 5.78
N VAL A 185 7.86 6.02 6.06
CA VAL A 185 7.27 5.07 7.02
C VAL A 185 6.24 4.26 6.26
N ALA A 186 6.30 2.94 6.41
CA ALA A 186 5.30 2.04 5.86
C ALA A 186 4.65 1.22 6.97
N VAL A 187 3.37 0.92 6.81
CA VAL A 187 2.56 0.10 7.73
C VAL A 187 1.84 -1.00 6.98
N VAL A 188 1.42 -2.00 7.74
CA VAL A 188 0.41 -2.98 7.37
C VAL A 188 -0.69 -2.99 8.42
N SER A 189 -1.93 -3.26 8.00
CA SER A 189 -3.08 -3.32 8.91
C SER A 189 -3.97 -4.51 8.59
N SER A 190 -4.87 -4.84 9.49
CA SER A 190 -6.06 -5.60 9.12
C SER A 190 -7.07 -4.68 8.41
N PRO A 191 -7.74 -5.16 7.36
CA PRO A 191 -8.53 -4.31 6.48
C PRO A 191 -9.78 -3.78 7.17
N GLY A 192 -10.05 -2.48 6.96
CA GLY A 192 -11.35 -1.84 7.22
C GLY A 192 -12.20 -1.66 5.96
N TYR A 193 -11.62 -1.97 4.80
CA TYR A 193 -12.26 -1.95 3.48
C TYR A 193 -11.66 -3.06 2.63
N VAL A 194 -12.49 -3.71 1.80
CA VAL A 194 -12.08 -4.65 0.77
C VAL A 194 -12.69 -4.22 -0.56
N GLY A 195 -11.87 -4.16 -1.61
CA GLY A 195 -12.27 -3.72 -2.94
C GLY A 195 -13.08 -4.78 -3.71
N PRO A 196 -13.56 -4.44 -4.92
CA PRO A 196 -14.36 -5.35 -5.73
C PRO A 196 -13.62 -6.66 -6.03
N GLY A 197 -14.34 -7.79 -5.98
CA GLY A 197 -13.80 -9.13 -6.21
C GLY A 197 -13.02 -9.73 -5.03
N GLY A 198 -12.76 -8.93 -3.98
CA GLY A 198 -11.94 -9.33 -2.83
C GLY A 198 -12.68 -10.10 -1.74
N LEU A 199 -14.01 -10.18 -1.79
CA LEU A 199 -14.82 -10.87 -0.78
C LEU A 199 -15.51 -12.10 -1.34
N PHE A 200 -15.59 -13.12 -0.50
CA PHE A 200 -16.41 -14.30 -0.70
C PHE A 200 -17.84 -14.03 -0.22
N PRO A 201 -18.87 -14.46 -0.96
CA PRO A 201 -20.24 -14.00 -0.76
C PRO A 201 -20.96 -14.75 0.37
N VAL A 202 -20.27 -15.01 1.48
CA VAL A 202 -20.84 -15.60 2.70
C VAL A 202 -20.50 -14.72 3.89
N ALA A 203 -21.53 -14.18 4.55
CA ALA A 203 -21.38 -13.49 5.82
C ALA A 203 -21.33 -14.50 6.96
N ILE A 204 -20.36 -14.33 7.86
CA ILE A 204 -20.16 -15.20 9.02
C ILE A 204 -20.29 -14.43 10.33
N ASN A 205 -20.58 -15.15 11.40
CA ASN A 205 -20.74 -14.55 12.71
C ASN A 205 -19.40 -14.17 13.38
N GLN A 206 -19.35 -13.00 14.00
CA GLN A 206 -18.19 -12.54 14.78
C GLN A 206 -17.85 -13.47 15.96
N CYS A 207 -18.82 -14.22 16.48
CA CYS A 207 -18.60 -15.05 17.66
C CYS A 207 -17.41 -16.02 17.54
N MET A 208 -17.09 -16.53 16.33
CA MET A 208 -15.98 -17.45 16.09
C MET A 208 -14.62 -16.84 16.45
N TYR A 209 -14.54 -15.51 16.47
CA TYR A 209 -13.35 -14.73 16.80
C TYR A 209 -13.38 -14.14 18.22
N ARG A 210 -14.38 -14.47 19.04
CA ARG A 210 -14.45 -14.01 20.42
C ARG A 210 -13.40 -14.71 21.27
N ALA A 211 -12.62 -13.93 22.00
CA ALA A 211 -11.55 -14.43 22.87
C ALA A 211 -12.03 -15.49 23.88
N MET A 212 -13.28 -15.40 24.36
CA MET A 212 -13.87 -16.37 25.28
C MET A 212 -13.96 -17.79 24.70
N LEU A 213 -14.07 -17.93 23.38
CA LEU A 213 -14.11 -19.25 22.73
C LEU A 213 -12.71 -19.81 22.47
N GLY A 214 -11.65 -19.00 22.59
CA GLY A 214 -10.27 -19.46 22.49
C GLY A 214 -9.81 -19.94 21.12
N PHE A 215 -10.59 -19.69 20.05
CA PHE A 215 -10.23 -20.11 18.68
C PHE A 215 -9.32 -19.11 17.94
N TRP A 216 -9.25 -17.87 18.43
CA TRP A 216 -8.49 -16.80 17.80
C TRP A 216 -7.67 -16.01 18.81
N ASN A 217 -6.42 -15.72 18.47
CA ASN A 217 -5.55 -14.83 19.22
C ASN A 217 -5.45 -13.48 18.48
N SER A 218 -6.17 -12.48 19.00
CA SER A 218 -6.18 -11.12 18.43
C SER A 218 -4.86 -10.38 18.60
N SER A 219 -4.05 -10.74 19.61
CA SER A 219 -2.77 -10.09 19.87
C SER A 219 -1.70 -10.50 18.86
N THR A 220 -1.74 -11.76 18.41
CA THR A 220 -0.81 -12.29 17.39
C THR A 220 -1.43 -12.35 16.00
N ASN A 221 -2.73 -12.01 15.86
CA ASN A 221 -3.51 -12.13 14.64
C ASN A 221 -3.45 -13.56 14.05
N ARG A 222 -3.63 -14.58 14.90
CA ARG A 222 -3.49 -15.99 14.52
C ARG A 222 -4.61 -16.89 15.04
N PRO A 223 -4.94 -17.97 14.31
CA PRO A 223 -5.80 -19.01 14.82
C PRO A 223 -5.11 -19.75 15.97
N ALA A 224 -5.90 -20.15 16.96
CA ALA A 224 -5.47 -21.14 17.94
C ALA A 224 -5.39 -22.52 17.28
N LEU A 225 -4.51 -23.36 17.81
CA LEU A 225 -4.32 -24.72 17.34
C LEU A 225 -5.20 -25.67 18.17
N ALA A 226 -5.77 -26.67 17.50
CA ALA A 226 -6.56 -27.69 18.15
C ALA A 226 -5.73 -28.45 19.17
N ALA A 227 -6.26 -28.58 20.39
CA ALA A 227 -5.59 -29.28 21.48
C ALA A 227 -5.93 -30.79 21.52
N SER A 228 -7.00 -31.21 20.85
CA SER A 228 -7.48 -32.59 20.81
C SER A 228 -8.07 -32.92 19.45
N ALA A 229 -8.31 -34.20 19.18
CA ALA A 229 -8.98 -34.64 17.95
C ALA A 229 -10.52 -34.56 18.03
N SER A 230 -11.06 -34.35 19.24
CA SER A 230 -12.50 -34.33 19.46
C SER A 230 -13.17 -33.19 18.69
N PRO A 231 -14.40 -33.41 18.18
CA PRO A 231 -15.21 -32.34 17.62
C PRO A 231 -15.39 -31.19 18.60
N LEU A 232 -15.54 -29.99 18.05
CA LEU A 232 -15.80 -28.79 18.83
C LEU A 232 -17.12 -28.96 19.59
N ASN A 233 -17.10 -28.71 20.90
CA ASN A 233 -18.31 -28.63 21.68
C ASN A 233 -18.93 -27.23 21.54
N MET A 234 -19.53 -26.97 20.38
CA MET A 234 -20.33 -25.76 20.08
C MET A 234 -21.81 -26.16 19.97
N ASP A 235 -22.35 -26.64 21.09
CA ASP A 235 -23.78 -26.93 21.25
C ASP A 235 -24.39 -27.90 20.20
N GLY A 236 -23.57 -28.85 19.74
CA GLY A 236 -24.00 -30.06 19.02
C GLY A 236 -23.97 -29.99 17.49
N ASP A 237 -23.66 -28.83 16.90
CA ASP A 237 -23.71 -28.61 15.44
C ASP A 237 -22.34 -28.78 14.74
N GLN A 238 -21.34 -29.29 15.48
CA GLN A 238 -19.99 -29.55 15.01
C GLN A 238 -19.64 -31.03 15.18
N THR A 239 -19.45 -31.71 14.05
CA THR A 239 -19.17 -33.15 13.96
C THR A 239 -17.76 -33.45 13.45
N LEU A 240 -17.05 -32.43 12.98
CA LEU A 240 -15.72 -32.57 12.40
C LEU A 240 -14.68 -32.94 13.46
N GLN A 241 -13.98 -34.04 13.22
CA GLN A 241 -12.77 -34.36 13.97
C GLN A 241 -11.72 -33.27 13.73
N GLN A 242 -11.06 -32.87 14.80
CA GLN A 242 -9.98 -31.89 14.76
C GLN A 242 -8.64 -32.60 14.58
N THR A 243 -7.61 -31.89 14.17
CA THR A 243 -6.24 -32.43 14.10
C THR A 243 -5.37 -31.68 15.10
N PRO A 244 -4.89 -32.33 16.18
CA PRO A 244 -4.06 -31.67 17.17
C PRO A 244 -2.86 -30.95 16.53
N GLY A 245 -2.65 -29.69 16.91
CA GLY A 245 -1.55 -28.86 16.39
C GLY A 245 -1.83 -28.13 15.07
N THR A 246 -3.03 -28.27 14.48
CA THR A 246 -3.46 -27.46 13.32
C THR A 246 -4.53 -26.45 13.73
N PRO A 247 -4.79 -25.38 12.95
CA PRO A 247 -5.93 -24.51 13.17
C PRO A 247 -7.25 -25.28 13.30
N TYR A 248 -8.17 -24.77 14.11
CA TYR A 248 -9.50 -25.36 14.29
C TYR A 248 -10.32 -25.33 12.99
N LYS A 249 -11.03 -26.43 12.73
CA LYS A 249 -11.98 -26.59 11.62
C LYS A 249 -13.41 -26.40 12.09
N PHE A 250 -14.22 -25.73 11.27
CA PHE A 250 -15.62 -25.41 11.54
C PHE A 250 -16.52 -25.86 10.39
N GLN A 251 -17.71 -26.36 10.75
CA GLN A 251 -18.86 -26.43 9.83
C GLN A 251 -19.61 -25.12 9.91
N ILE A 252 -19.54 -24.32 8.85
CA ILE A 252 -20.36 -23.13 8.68
C ILE A 252 -21.71 -23.57 8.14
N ASN A 253 -22.68 -23.69 9.06
CA ASN A 253 -24.05 -24.05 8.73
C ASN A 253 -24.84 -22.81 8.33
N SER A 254 -25.88 -23.00 7.52
CA SER A 254 -26.86 -21.93 7.38
C SER A 254 -27.67 -21.80 8.66
N THR A 255 -28.17 -20.59 8.96
CA THR A 255 -29.05 -20.36 10.10
C THR A 255 -30.32 -21.22 10.08
N TYR A 256 -30.76 -21.73 8.92
CA TYR A 256 -31.89 -22.67 8.83
C TYR A 256 -31.56 -24.09 9.35
N HIS A 257 -30.28 -24.38 9.55
CA HIS A 257 -29.77 -25.67 10.00
C HIS A 257 -29.02 -25.57 11.33
N ASP A 258 -29.11 -24.43 12.01
CA ASP A 258 -28.53 -24.27 13.36
C ASP A 258 -29.41 -24.97 14.39
N SER A 259 -29.08 -26.22 14.71
CA SER A 259 -29.76 -26.98 15.76
C SER A 259 -29.41 -26.50 17.18
N SER A 260 -28.31 -25.75 17.33
CA SER A 260 -27.85 -25.25 18.63
C SER A 260 -28.61 -24.02 19.10
N GLY A 261 -29.14 -23.23 18.16
CA GLY A 261 -29.77 -21.93 18.42
C GLY A 261 -28.79 -20.84 18.86
N THR A 262 -27.48 -21.10 18.87
CA THR A 262 -26.46 -20.12 19.25
C THR A 262 -26.12 -19.15 18.13
N GLY A 263 -26.37 -19.53 16.87
CA GLY A 263 -26.02 -18.78 15.68
C GLY A 263 -24.52 -18.67 15.45
N CYS A 264 -23.67 -19.36 16.21
CA CYS A 264 -22.26 -18.99 16.26
C CYS A 264 -21.44 -19.49 15.06
N ASN A 265 -21.55 -20.77 14.75
CA ASN A 265 -20.97 -21.39 13.57
C ASN A 265 -21.88 -21.22 12.33
N THR A 266 -22.68 -20.15 12.29
CA THR A 266 -23.58 -19.91 11.16
C THR A 266 -22.99 -18.94 10.15
N GLY A 267 -23.33 -19.17 8.88
CA GLY A 267 -23.07 -18.25 7.78
C GLY A 267 -24.23 -18.23 6.81
N GLN A 268 -24.38 -17.12 6.09
CA GLN A 268 -25.37 -16.99 5.02
C GLN A 268 -24.78 -16.35 3.79
N TRP A 269 -25.34 -16.71 2.63
CA TRP A 269 -25.09 -16.01 1.38
C TRP A 269 -25.43 -14.52 1.52
N THR A 270 -24.68 -13.68 0.83
CA THR A 270 -24.92 -12.23 0.84
C THR A 270 -24.65 -11.62 -0.52
N SER A 271 -25.46 -10.65 -0.92
CA SER A 271 -25.22 -9.84 -2.12
C SER A 271 -23.97 -8.96 -1.99
N LEU A 272 -23.47 -8.75 -0.77
CA LEU A 272 -22.41 -7.81 -0.40
C LEU A 272 -22.77 -6.35 -0.69
N ASP A 273 -24.05 -6.06 -0.89
CA ASP A 273 -24.59 -4.72 -1.09
C ASP A 273 -25.87 -4.52 -0.27
N SER A 274 -26.40 -3.30 -0.22
CA SER A 274 -27.70 -3.00 0.39
C SER A 274 -28.87 -3.03 -0.60
N GLY A 275 -28.63 -3.50 -1.83
CA GLY A 275 -29.60 -3.47 -2.94
C GLY A 275 -30.70 -4.52 -2.83
N GLY A 276 -30.56 -5.47 -1.88
CA GLY A 276 -31.49 -6.55 -1.67
C GLY A 276 -30.98 -7.87 -2.25
N GLN A 277 -31.90 -8.79 -2.50
CA GLN A 277 -31.60 -10.11 -3.04
C GLN A 277 -31.12 -10.03 -4.51
N VAL A 278 -29.98 -10.66 -4.81
CA VAL A 278 -29.41 -10.78 -6.17
C VAL A 278 -29.61 -12.17 -6.78
N GLY A 279 -29.94 -13.16 -5.94
CA GLY A 279 -30.31 -14.50 -6.37
C GLY A 279 -29.13 -15.45 -6.62
N ALA A 280 -29.44 -16.74 -6.79
CA ALA A 280 -28.46 -17.82 -6.77
C ALA A 280 -27.38 -17.74 -7.87
N SER A 281 -27.72 -17.24 -9.08
CA SER A 281 -26.76 -17.13 -10.18
C SER A 281 -25.65 -16.14 -9.87
N THR A 282 -25.99 -14.92 -9.46
CA THR A 282 -25.01 -13.87 -9.16
C THR A 282 -24.09 -14.27 -8.01
N ILE A 283 -24.63 -14.87 -6.95
CA ILE A 283 -23.81 -15.41 -5.85
C ILE A 283 -22.83 -16.47 -6.35
N ARG A 284 -23.26 -17.34 -7.27
CA ARG A 284 -22.37 -18.35 -7.88
C ARG A 284 -21.32 -17.71 -8.78
N ASP A 285 -21.66 -16.63 -9.48
CA ASP A 285 -20.70 -15.89 -10.30
C ASP A 285 -19.63 -15.20 -9.45
N TYR A 286 -19.99 -14.72 -8.25
CA TYR A 286 -19.02 -14.25 -7.25
C TYR A 286 -18.12 -15.39 -6.73
N VAL A 287 -18.68 -16.58 -6.44
CA VAL A 287 -17.89 -17.75 -6.01
C VAL A 287 -16.91 -18.19 -7.11
N ASN A 288 -17.38 -18.26 -8.35
CA ASN A 288 -16.57 -18.68 -9.50
C ASN A 288 -15.62 -17.58 -10.01
N LYS A 289 -15.68 -16.38 -9.42
CA LYS A 289 -14.95 -15.18 -9.86
C LYS A 289 -15.21 -14.81 -11.34
N THR A 290 -16.36 -15.21 -11.89
CA THR A 290 -16.82 -14.79 -13.23
C THR A 290 -17.41 -13.39 -13.20
N GLU A 291 -17.84 -12.93 -12.02
CA GLU A 291 -18.20 -11.55 -11.72
C GLU A 291 -17.47 -11.07 -10.45
N SER A 292 -17.08 -9.80 -10.40
CA SER A 292 -16.46 -9.23 -9.21
C SER A 292 -17.51 -8.93 -8.15
N SER A 293 -17.32 -9.47 -6.94
CA SER A 293 -18.14 -9.10 -5.79
C SER A 293 -18.05 -7.59 -5.48
N PRO A 294 -19.10 -6.97 -4.93
CA PRO A 294 -19.06 -5.57 -4.50
C PRO A 294 -17.95 -5.26 -3.49
N ALA A 295 -17.47 -4.02 -3.51
CA ALA A 295 -16.58 -3.50 -2.47
C ALA A 295 -17.35 -3.22 -1.18
N VAL A 296 -16.74 -3.48 -0.02
CA VAL A 296 -17.39 -3.31 1.28
C VAL A 296 -16.44 -2.64 2.26
N SER A 297 -16.95 -1.65 2.99
CA SER A 297 -16.30 -1.06 4.17
C SER A 297 -16.94 -1.59 5.46
N ILE A 298 -16.17 -1.68 6.55
CA ILE A 298 -16.73 -1.85 7.89
C ILE A 298 -17.77 -0.75 8.15
N GLY A 299 -18.91 -1.14 8.74
CA GLY A 299 -20.08 -0.30 8.98
C GLY A 299 -21.09 -0.26 7.83
N SER A 300 -20.72 -0.74 6.63
CA SER A 300 -21.65 -0.81 5.49
C SER A 300 -22.69 -1.91 5.71
N GLN A 301 -23.90 -1.67 5.20
CA GLN A 301 -24.97 -2.65 5.21
C GLN A 301 -24.80 -3.61 4.02
N ILE A 302 -24.88 -4.91 4.31
CA ILE A 302 -24.96 -5.98 3.30
C ILE A 302 -26.26 -6.74 3.47
N PHE A 303 -26.89 -7.16 2.38
CA PHE A 303 -28.11 -7.94 2.40
C PHE A 303 -27.80 -9.42 2.54
N ILE A 304 -28.47 -10.07 3.49
CA ILE A 304 -28.37 -11.50 3.76
C ILE A 304 -29.42 -12.23 2.93
N GLU A 305 -28.97 -13.11 2.05
CA GLU A 305 -29.83 -13.88 1.15
C GLU A 305 -30.70 -14.90 1.90
N ASN A 306 -31.73 -15.41 1.23
CA ASN A 306 -32.62 -16.44 1.76
C ASN A 306 -32.22 -17.85 1.29
N GLY A 307 -32.38 -18.83 2.18
CA GLY A 307 -32.27 -20.27 1.90
C GLY A 307 -30.85 -20.85 1.80
N THR A 308 -30.80 -22.19 1.61
CA THR A 308 -29.57 -22.96 1.40
C THR A 308 -29.43 -23.45 -0.04
N VAL A 309 -28.74 -22.67 -0.86
CA VAL A 309 -28.64 -22.89 -2.30
C VAL A 309 -27.59 -23.97 -2.64
N SER A 310 -28.03 -25.18 -3.01
CA SER A 310 -27.13 -26.31 -3.32
C SER A 310 -26.18 -26.04 -4.49
N SER A 311 -26.63 -25.37 -5.55
CA SER A 311 -25.78 -25.05 -6.71
C SER A 311 -24.61 -24.14 -6.34
N ASN A 312 -24.78 -23.30 -5.33
CA ASN A 312 -23.73 -22.39 -4.88
C ASN A 312 -22.73 -23.16 -4.02
N LEU A 313 -23.20 -24.03 -3.12
CA LEU A 313 -22.34 -24.93 -2.34
C LEU A 313 -21.55 -25.89 -3.23
N GLN A 314 -22.15 -26.41 -4.30
CA GLN A 314 -21.43 -27.23 -5.28
C GLN A 314 -20.30 -26.45 -5.96
N ALA A 315 -20.51 -25.16 -6.25
CA ALA A 315 -19.45 -24.30 -6.77
C ALA A 315 -18.33 -24.09 -5.75
N VAL A 316 -18.68 -23.87 -4.47
CA VAL A 316 -17.69 -23.79 -3.37
C VAL A 316 -16.87 -25.06 -3.28
N ASP A 317 -17.52 -26.22 -3.26
CA ASP A 317 -16.86 -27.52 -3.20
C ASP A 317 -15.87 -27.71 -4.36
N SER A 318 -16.30 -27.35 -5.58
CA SER A 318 -15.50 -27.43 -6.80
C SER A 318 -14.26 -26.52 -6.81
N CYS A 319 -14.25 -25.43 -6.04
CA CYS A 319 -13.10 -24.51 -5.93
C CYS A 319 -12.29 -24.65 -4.62
N SER A 320 -12.77 -25.47 -3.69
CA SER A 320 -12.22 -25.65 -2.35
C SER A 320 -10.82 -26.29 -2.33
N ALA A 321 -10.17 -26.28 -1.17
CA ALA A 321 -8.80 -26.76 -0.99
C ALA A 321 -8.64 -28.28 -1.08
N LEU A 322 -9.60 -29.06 -0.59
CA LEU A 322 -9.50 -30.53 -0.51
C LEU A 322 -10.22 -31.24 -1.66
N ASP A 323 -11.43 -30.80 -1.99
CA ASP A 323 -12.30 -31.49 -2.94
C ASP A 323 -12.32 -30.82 -4.32
N GLY A 324 -11.79 -29.60 -4.42
CA GLY A 324 -11.84 -28.75 -5.61
C GLY A 324 -10.48 -28.48 -6.28
N ASN A 325 -10.49 -27.48 -7.16
CA ASN A 325 -9.29 -27.00 -7.89
C ASN A 325 -8.45 -25.97 -7.11
N GLN A 326 -8.79 -25.70 -5.85
CA GLN A 326 -8.11 -24.77 -4.95
C GLN A 326 -8.22 -23.28 -5.33
N SER A 327 -9.03 -22.89 -6.31
CA SER A 327 -9.13 -21.49 -6.74
C SER A 327 -9.79 -20.56 -5.72
N CYS A 328 -10.55 -21.11 -4.76
CA CYS A 328 -11.14 -20.37 -3.63
C CYS A 328 -10.66 -20.93 -2.28
N ALA A 329 -9.50 -21.60 -2.25
CA ALA A 329 -9.00 -22.24 -1.05
C ALA A 329 -8.79 -21.27 0.12
N TYR A 330 -8.47 -20.01 -0.15
CA TYR A 330 -8.34 -18.94 0.84
C TYR A 330 -9.12 -17.73 0.39
N GLU A 331 -9.98 -17.24 1.25
CA GLU A 331 -10.95 -16.21 0.90
C GLU A 331 -11.20 -15.29 2.08
N LEU A 332 -11.59 -14.04 1.78
CA LEU A 332 -12.02 -13.08 2.80
C LEU A 332 -13.54 -13.07 2.93
N PHE A 333 -14.01 -13.29 4.14
CA PHE A 333 -15.43 -13.32 4.48
C PHE A 333 -15.80 -12.03 5.22
N PRO A 334 -16.91 -11.36 4.88
CA PRO A 334 -17.46 -10.32 5.72
C PRO A 334 -17.93 -10.94 7.05
N VAL A 335 -17.55 -10.29 8.14
CA VAL A 335 -17.97 -10.69 9.49
C VAL A 335 -19.07 -9.74 9.96
N ILE A 336 -20.12 -10.31 10.52
CA ILE A 336 -21.28 -9.58 11.05
C ILE A 336 -21.47 -9.93 12.52
N ASN A 337 -22.08 -9.02 13.30
CA ASN A 337 -22.36 -9.25 14.72
C ASN A 337 -23.86 -9.36 14.94
N GLU A 338 -24.44 -10.45 14.45
CA GLU A 338 -25.87 -10.74 14.52
C GLU A 338 -26.06 -12.22 14.85
N GLN A 339 -26.70 -12.54 15.98
CA GLN A 339 -26.87 -13.93 16.43
C GLN A 339 -28.36 -14.20 16.77
N PRO A 340 -29.04 -15.10 16.04
CA PRO A 340 -28.63 -15.73 14.79
C PRO A 340 -28.64 -14.73 13.63
N ILE A 341 -27.99 -15.08 12.51
CA ILE A 341 -28.03 -14.27 11.29
C ILE A 341 -29.46 -14.26 10.75
N ASN A 342 -30.04 -13.09 10.46
CA ASN A 342 -31.41 -12.95 9.96
C ASN A 342 -31.47 -12.93 8.41
N PRO A 343 -31.93 -14.01 7.75
CA PRO A 343 -32.07 -14.02 6.29
C PRO A 343 -33.15 -13.05 5.81
N GLY A 344 -32.91 -12.41 4.66
CA GLY A 344 -33.84 -11.44 4.08
C GLY A 344 -33.75 -10.03 4.70
N ALA A 345 -32.72 -9.77 5.53
CA ALA A 345 -32.46 -8.48 6.14
C ALA A 345 -31.07 -7.95 5.74
N SER A 346 -30.88 -6.64 5.91
CA SER A 346 -29.55 -6.02 5.81
C SER A 346 -28.92 -5.90 7.19
N THR A 347 -27.60 -6.09 7.24
CA THR A 347 -26.83 -6.05 8.47
C THR A 347 -25.47 -5.40 8.27
N ALA A 348 -24.90 -4.86 9.36
CA ALA A 348 -23.64 -4.13 9.31
C ALA A 348 -22.43 -5.09 9.33
N VAL A 349 -21.48 -4.87 8.41
CA VAL A 349 -20.17 -5.53 8.48
C VAL A 349 -19.35 -4.94 9.62
N VAL A 350 -18.76 -5.80 10.46
CA VAL A 350 -17.93 -5.39 11.60
C VAL A 350 -16.44 -5.71 11.42
N ALA A 351 -16.10 -6.65 10.53
CA ALA A 351 -14.72 -7.02 10.21
C ALA A 351 -14.63 -7.81 8.89
N PHE A 352 -13.41 -8.15 8.48
CA PHE A 352 -13.14 -9.11 7.41
C PHE A 352 -12.22 -10.21 7.93
N ALA A 353 -12.63 -11.45 7.72
CA ALA A 353 -11.96 -12.64 8.23
C ALA A 353 -11.31 -13.40 7.08
N CYS A 354 -10.05 -13.82 7.24
CA CYS A 354 -9.48 -14.80 6.34
C CYS A 354 -9.82 -16.21 6.81
N LEU A 355 -10.39 -17.00 5.91
CA LEU A 355 -10.67 -18.41 6.15
C LEU A 355 -10.08 -19.23 5.01
N LYS A 356 -9.66 -20.45 5.34
CA LYS A 356 -9.36 -21.47 4.35
C LYS A 356 -10.59 -22.33 4.14
N ILE A 357 -11.07 -22.44 2.91
CA ILE A 357 -12.21 -23.30 2.54
C ILE A 357 -11.67 -24.68 2.23
N ASP A 358 -11.96 -25.66 3.09
CA ASP A 358 -11.52 -27.03 2.90
C ASP A 358 -12.41 -27.78 1.90
N SER A 359 -13.73 -27.72 2.09
CA SER A 359 -14.74 -28.38 1.25
C SER A 359 -16.15 -27.83 1.51
N ALA A 360 -17.14 -28.29 0.76
CA ALA A 360 -18.54 -27.96 1.06
C ALA A 360 -19.49 -29.15 0.84
N ASN A 361 -20.35 -29.42 1.82
CA ASN A 361 -21.42 -30.40 1.65
C ASN A 361 -22.64 -29.76 0.98
N TRP A 362 -22.85 -30.07 -0.30
CA TRP A 362 -23.96 -29.55 -1.11
C TRP A 362 -25.13 -30.54 -1.27
N GLN A 363 -24.96 -31.78 -0.79
CA GLN A 363 -25.90 -32.89 -0.94
C GLN A 363 -26.71 -33.14 0.33
N GLY A 364 -27.90 -33.72 0.18
CA GLY A 364 -28.74 -34.11 1.31
C GLY A 364 -29.34 -32.93 2.09
N SER A 365 -29.76 -33.21 3.32
CA SER A 365 -30.43 -32.25 4.21
C SER A 365 -29.48 -31.39 5.04
N SER A 366 -28.24 -31.84 5.24
CA SER A 366 -27.23 -31.14 6.04
C SER A 366 -26.23 -30.46 5.10
N LYS A 367 -26.36 -29.15 4.97
CA LYS A 367 -25.58 -28.32 4.04
C LYS A 367 -24.69 -27.35 4.80
N TYR A 368 -23.39 -27.39 4.53
CA TYR A 368 -22.40 -26.57 5.22
C TYR A 368 -21.13 -26.39 4.39
N ILE A 369 -20.36 -25.37 4.75
CA ILE A 369 -18.99 -25.17 4.26
C ILE A 369 -18.03 -25.57 5.38
N VAL A 370 -17.02 -26.37 5.07
CA VAL A 370 -15.94 -26.68 6.02
C VAL A 370 -14.84 -25.65 5.86
N VAL A 371 -14.51 -24.94 6.94
CA VAL A 371 -13.48 -23.91 6.94
C VAL A 371 -12.47 -24.11 8.05
N GLU A 372 -11.24 -23.67 7.83
CA GLU A 372 -10.21 -23.50 8.87
C GLU A 372 -10.00 -22.00 9.09
N LEU A 373 -9.84 -21.58 10.35
CA LEU A 373 -9.40 -20.21 10.63
C LEU A 373 -7.98 -20.01 10.07
N ALA A 374 -7.77 -18.92 9.33
CA ALA A 374 -6.51 -18.69 8.62
C ALA A 374 -5.91 -17.32 8.91
N SER A 375 -4.59 -17.24 8.87
CA SER A 375 -3.83 -15.98 8.89
C SER A 375 -2.59 -16.08 7.99
N ASN A 376 -2.74 -16.68 6.82
CA ASN A 376 -1.66 -16.85 5.84
C ASN A 376 -1.49 -15.54 5.02
N PRO A 377 -0.45 -14.74 5.25
CA PRO A 377 -0.26 -13.45 4.56
C PRO A 377 0.00 -13.58 3.07
N ASP A 378 0.35 -14.76 2.55
CA ASP A 378 0.49 -14.99 1.12
C ASP A 378 -0.87 -15.10 0.43
N MET A 379 -1.87 -15.63 1.15
CA MET A 379 -3.19 -15.97 0.60
C MET A 379 -4.32 -15.07 1.12
N CYS A 380 -4.11 -14.39 2.25
CA CYS A 380 -5.08 -13.56 2.96
C CYS A 380 -4.89 -12.05 2.68
N GLN A 381 -4.40 -11.68 1.49
CA GLN A 381 -4.27 -10.28 1.08
C GLN A 381 -5.57 -9.84 0.41
N GLY A 382 -6.31 -8.92 1.04
CA GLY A 382 -7.55 -8.44 0.44
C GLY A 382 -7.28 -7.64 -0.82
N MET A 383 -7.90 -8.03 -1.94
CA MET A 383 -7.80 -7.28 -3.19
C MET A 383 -8.32 -5.85 -3.01
N GLY A 384 -7.50 -4.87 -3.36
CA GLY A 384 -7.84 -3.45 -3.16
C GLY A 384 -8.13 -3.06 -1.71
N SER A 385 -7.68 -3.86 -0.74
CA SER A 385 -8.03 -3.63 0.67
C SER A 385 -7.27 -2.46 1.30
N SER A 386 -7.91 -1.78 2.23
CA SER A 386 -7.34 -0.63 2.93
C SER A 386 -8.03 -0.42 4.29
N GLY A 387 -7.89 0.76 4.90
CA GLY A 387 -8.47 1.06 6.21
C GLY A 387 -7.80 0.35 7.38
N ILE A 388 -8.53 0.25 8.49
CA ILE A 388 -8.15 -0.43 9.72
C ILE A 388 -9.40 -1.16 10.23
N GLY A 389 -9.27 -2.45 10.53
CA GLY A 389 -10.33 -3.26 11.08
C GLY A 389 -9.82 -4.26 12.12
N PRO A 390 -10.71 -5.05 12.72
CA PRO A 390 -10.32 -6.11 13.65
C PRO A 390 -9.37 -7.13 13.00
N ALA A 391 -8.41 -7.60 13.79
CA ALA A 391 -7.37 -8.51 13.35
C ALA A 391 -7.88 -9.95 13.27
N TYR A 392 -8.56 -10.30 12.18
CA TYR A 392 -9.12 -11.63 11.88
C TYR A 392 -8.41 -12.35 10.73
N GLY A 393 -7.08 -12.20 10.67
CA GLY A 393 -6.21 -12.97 9.77
C GLY A 393 -6.02 -12.37 8.38
N ALA A 394 -6.88 -11.42 8.00
CA ALA A 394 -6.73 -10.63 6.80
C ALA A 394 -5.71 -9.50 7.00
N LEU A 395 -4.93 -9.21 5.95
CA LEU A 395 -3.95 -8.12 5.92
C LEU A 395 -4.15 -7.25 4.69
N THR A 396 -3.93 -5.95 4.86
CA THR A 396 -3.81 -4.99 3.76
C THR A 396 -2.44 -5.12 3.10
N PRO A 397 -2.29 -4.71 1.82
CA PRO A 397 -0.98 -4.50 1.24
C PRO A 397 -0.19 -3.46 2.05
N PRO A 398 1.15 -3.58 2.15
CA PRO A 398 2.01 -2.54 2.67
C PRO A 398 1.70 -1.17 2.04
N ARG A 399 1.61 -0.13 2.86
CA ARG A 399 1.36 1.24 2.40
C ARG A 399 2.20 2.26 3.15
N LEU A 400 2.56 3.33 2.45
CA LEU A 400 3.24 4.47 3.05
C LEU A 400 2.28 5.30 3.90
N VAL A 401 2.81 5.85 4.99
CA VAL A 401 2.12 6.76 5.91
C VAL A 401 3.00 7.98 6.16
N GLN A 402 2.35 9.09 6.50
CA GLN A 402 3.00 10.37 6.79
C GLN A 402 2.75 10.80 8.23
#